data_AF-A0AAW2JZJ7-F1
#
_entry.id   AF-A0AAW2JZJ7-F1
#
_cell.length_a   1.000
_cell.length_b   1.000
_cell.length_c   1.000
_cell.angle_alpha   90.00
_cell.angle_beta   90.00
_cell.angle_gamma   90.00
#
_symmetry.space_group_name_H-M   'P 1'
#
loop_
_entity.id
_entity.type
_entity.pdbx_description
1 polymer ?
#
loop_
_entity_poly.entity_id
_entity_poly.type
_entity_poly.pdbx_seq_one_letter_code
_entity_poly.pdbx_strand_id
1 'polypeptide(L)' 'MEGSVSRKLEVNVSASEIWKAYGSLQLAQIAVDAFPETYSGYTVLEGDGYAGTIIQVFMAPGVAGRHGTSKSTRWWTM' A
#
# COMPACT_ATOMS: atom_id res chain seq x y z
N MET A 1 24.27 2.00 1.18
CA MET A 1 24.02 1.77 2.62
C MET A 1 22.75 0.96 2.70
N GLU A 2 22.81 -0.28 3.15
CA GLU A 2 21.66 -1.19 3.17
C GLU A 2 21.49 -1.72 4.60
N GLY A 3 20.27 -1.64 5.13
CA GLY A 3 19.93 -2.14 6.45
C GLY A 3 18.70 -3.04 6.34
N SER A 4 18.71 -4.19 7.01
CA SER A 4 17.60 -5.14 7.01
C SER A 4 16.89 -5.17 8.36
N VAL A 5 15.57 -5.06 8.35
CA VAL A 5 14.71 -5.31 9.52
C VAL A 5 13.79 -6.48 9.19
N SER A 6 13.70 -7.45 10.09
CA SER A 6 12.79 -8.60 9.94
C SER A 6 11.86 -8.73 11.15
N ARG A 7 10.64 -9.21 10.90
CA ARG A 7 9.63 -9.54 11.91
C ARG A 7 9.01 -10.88 11.54
N LYS A 8 8.83 -11.77 12.53
CA LYS A 8 8.13 -13.03 12.37
C LYS A 8 6.80 -12.96 13.13
N LEU A 9 5.73 -13.46 12.52
CA LEU A 9 4.41 -13.56 13.13
C LEU A 9 3.89 -14.97 12.84
N GLU A 10 3.51 -15.71 13.89
CA GLU A 10 2.83 -16.99 13.73
C GLU A 10 1.35 -16.77 13.47
N VAL A 11 0.82 -17.44 12.46
CA VAL A 11 -0.59 -17.34 12.04
C VAL A 11 -1.13 -18.74 11.89
N ASN A 12 -2.35 -18.98 12.40
CA ASN A 12 -3.01 -20.27 12.37
C ASN A 12 -3.72 -20.53 11.03
N VAL A 13 -2.97 -20.37 9.93
CA VAL A 13 -3.44 -20.58 8.55
C VAL A 13 -2.31 -21.25 7.77
N SER A 14 -2.64 -22.18 6.87
CA SER A 14 -1.62 -22.84 6.06
C SER A 14 -0.88 -21.83 5.16
N ALA A 15 0.38 -22.12 4.86
CA ALA A 15 1.19 -21.26 3.99
C ALA A 15 0.54 -21.08 2.60
N SER A 16 -0.12 -22.12 2.07
CA SER A 16 -0.79 -22.07 0.76
C SER A 16 -1.94 -21.07 0.75
N GLU A 17 -2.74 -21.01 1.81
CA GLU A 17 -3.86 -20.08 1.90
C GLU A 17 -3.37 -18.64 2.10
N ILE A 18 -2.36 -18.43 2.95
CA ILE A 18 -1.74 -17.11 3.11
C ILE A 18 -1.15 -16.62 1.78
N TRP A 19 -0.49 -17.49 1.03
CA TRP A 19 0.16 -17.12 -0.23
C TRP A 19 -0.84 -16.66 -1.30
N LYS A 20 -2.09 -17.16 -1.31
CA LYS A 20 -3.12 -16.69 -2.23
C LYS A 20 -3.42 -15.19 -2.04
N ALA A 21 -3.38 -14.71 -0.80
CA ALA A 21 -3.53 -13.29 -0.52
C ALA A 21 -2.27 -12.51 -0.92
N TYR A 22 -1.09 -12.90 -0.41
CA TYR A 22 0.16 -12.15 -0.61
C TYR A 22 0.71 -12.19 -2.05
N GLY A 23 0.46 -13.26 -2.78
CA GLY A 23 0.93 -13.48 -4.15
C GLY A 23 -0.06 -13.02 -5.22
N SER A 24 -1.07 -12.22 -4.86
CA SER A 24 -2.06 -11.72 -5.80
C SER A 24 -2.49 -10.29 -5.46
N LEU A 25 -3.29 -9.68 -6.35
CA LEU A 25 -3.90 -8.37 -6.13
C LEU A 25 -4.88 -8.35 -4.94
N GLN A 26 -5.26 -9.51 -4.41
CA GLN A 26 -6.13 -9.62 -3.25
C GLN A 26 -5.52 -8.95 -2.01
N LEU A 27 -4.18 -8.90 -1.88
CA LEU A 27 -3.52 -8.18 -0.78
C LEU A 27 -3.89 -6.69 -0.78
N ALA A 28 -3.90 -6.04 -1.94
CA ALA A 28 -4.22 -4.61 -2.04
C ALA A 28 -5.69 -4.35 -1.67
N GLN A 29 -6.58 -5.25 -2.08
CA GLN A 29 -7.99 -5.19 -1.68
C GLN A 29 -8.16 -5.35 -0.16
N ILE A 30 -7.55 -6.39 0.43
CA ILE A 30 -7.60 -6.61 1.88
C ILE A 30 -7.06 -5.40 2.63
N ALA A 31 -5.99 -4.75 2.14
CA ALA A 31 -5.44 -3.57 2.79
C ALA A 31 -6.44 -2.40 2.84
N VAL A 32 -7.15 -2.13 1.73
CA VAL A 32 -8.17 -1.07 1.70
C VAL A 32 -9.38 -1.42 2.56
N ASP A 33 -9.85 -2.67 2.50
CA ASP A 33 -11.04 -3.10 3.22
C ASP A 33 -10.81 -3.21 4.74
N ALA A 34 -9.63 -3.67 5.16
CA ALA A 34 -9.29 -3.89 6.56
C ALA A 34 -8.78 -2.63 7.27
N PHE A 35 -8.22 -1.67 6.53
CA PHE A 35 -7.65 -0.43 7.07
C PHE A 35 -8.17 0.81 6.33
N PRO A 36 -9.50 1.04 6.30
CA PRO A 36 -10.10 2.17 5.60
C PRO A 36 -9.70 3.53 6.17
N GLU A 37 -9.27 3.57 7.44
CA GLU A 37 -8.68 4.75 8.06
C GLU A 37 -7.27 5.07 7.55
N THR A 38 -6.61 4.10 6.93
CA THR A 38 -5.24 4.24 6.40
C THR A 38 -5.25 4.39 4.87
N TYR A 39 -6.04 3.58 4.18
CA TYR A 39 -6.09 3.54 2.71
C TYR A 39 -7.50 3.87 2.21
N SER A 40 -7.59 4.77 1.23
CA SER A 40 -8.85 5.15 0.59
C SER A 40 -9.14 4.38 -0.70
N GLY A 41 -8.14 3.68 -1.25
CA GLY A 41 -8.32 2.90 -2.47
C GLY A 41 -6.99 2.43 -3.06
N TYR A 42 -7.07 1.69 -4.17
CA TYR A 42 -5.93 1.32 -4.98
C TYR A 42 -6.30 1.26 -6.47
N THR A 43 -5.31 1.32 -7.35
CA THR A 43 -5.47 1.12 -8.79
C THR A 43 -4.25 0.36 -9.32
N VAL A 44 -4.48 -0.61 -10.19
CA VAL A 44 -3.41 -1.33 -10.89
C VAL A 44 -3.07 -0.56 -12.15
N LEU A 45 -1.82 -0.08 -12.24
CA LEU A 45 -1.33 0.65 -13.40
C LEU A 45 -0.79 -0.32 -14.47
N GLU A 46 -0.16 -1.41 -14.05
CA GLU A 46 0.42 -2.43 -14.93
C GLU A 46 0.48 -3.78 -14.22
N GLY A 47 0.35 -4.87 -14.98
CA GLY A 47 0.49 -6.24 -14.48
C GLY A 47 -0.82 -6.87 -13.97
N ASP A 48 -0.69 -8.09 -13.49
CA ASP A 48 -1.78 -9.03 -13.19
C ASP A 48 -1.72 -9.57 -11.75
N GLY A 49 -0.81 -9.06 -10.93
CA GLY A 49 -0.57 -9.51 -9.56
C GLY A 49 0.71 -10.31 -9.37
N TYR A 50 1.41 -10.65 -10.46
CA TYR A 50 2.73 -11.28 -10.40
C TYR A 50 3.88 -10.26 -10.43
N ALA A 51 5.12 -10.76 -10.50
CA ALA A 51 6.32 -9.93 -10.55
C ALA A 51 6.25 -8.91 -11.70
N GLY A 52 6.55 -7.65 -11.39
CA GLY A 52 6.44 -6.54 -12.34
C GLY A 52 5.13 -5.76 -12.25
N THR A 53 4.15 -6.20 -11.45
CA THR A 53 2.90 -5.46 -11.22
C THR A 53 3.15 -4.12 -10.52
N ILE A 54 2.54 -3.05 -11.04
CA ILE A 54 2.60 -1.70 -10.48
C ILE A 54 1.23 -1.33 -9.91
N ILE A 55 1.18 -1.07 -8.60
CA ILE A 55 -0.05 -0.69 -7.89
C ILE A 55 0.10 0.72 -7.32
N GLN A 56 -0.81 1.61 -7.68
CA GLN A 56 -0.97 2.92 -7.04
C GLN A 56 -1.91 2.77 -5.85
N VAL A 57 -1.46 3.16 -4.66
CA VAL A 57 -2.25 3.11 -3.43
C VAL A 57 -2.62 4.53 -3.01
N PHE A 58 -3.90 4.75 -2.68
CA PHE A 58 -4.40 6.02 -2.18
C PHE A 58 -4.53 5.97 -0.66
N MET A 59 -3.93 6.94 0.02
CA MET A 59 -4.01 7.07 1.47
C MET A 59 -5.30 7.79 1.85
N ALA A 60 -5.86 7.48 3.02
CA ALA A 60 -7.03 8.20 3.53
C ALA A 60 -6.66 9.65 3.90
N PRO A 61 -7.60 10.61 3.78
CA PRO A 61 -7.36 12.00 4.16
C PRO A 61 -6.96 12.11 5.63
N GLY A 62 -5.92 12.90 5.94
CA GLY A 62 -5.46 13.10 7.32
C GLY A 62 -4.50 12.02 7.84
N VAL A 63 -4.30 10.92 7.09
CA VAL A 63 -3.12 10.07 7.26
C VAL A 63 -1.95 10.87 6.72
N ALA A 64 -1.34 11.68 7.60
CA ALA A 64 -0.17 12.45 7.25
C ALA A 64 0.85 11.48 6.63
N GLY A 65 1.08 11.61 5.33
CA GLY A 65 2.21 10.98 4.67
C GLY A 65 3.42 11.30 5.53
N ARG A 66 4.02 10.28 6.15
CA ARG A 66 5.22 10.44 6.96
C ARG A 66 6.28 11.05 6.04
N HIS A 67 6.39 12.38 6.14
CA HIS A 67 7.12 13.32 5.28
C HIS A 67 6.75 13.35 3.79
N GLY A 68 5.76 14.17 3.46
CA GLY A 68 5.56 14.74 2.13
C GLY A 68 5.27 16.23 2.23
N THR A 69 6.26 17.04 2.63
CA THR A 69 6.16 18.50 2.55
C THR A 69 6.20 18.93 1.08
N SER A 70 5.05 18.98 0.43
CA SER A 70 4.86 19.94 -0.65
C SER A 70 4.12 21.13 -0.07
N LYS A 71 4.87 22.09 0.48
CA LYS A 71 4.36 23.46 0.56
C LYS A 71 4.24 23.95 -0.87
N SER A 72 3.05 23.83 -1.46
CA SER A 72 2.71 24.55 -2.68
C SER A 72 2.65 26.03 -2.33
N THR A 73 3.81 26.68 -2.45
CA THR A 73 3.95 28.12 -2.52
C THR A 73 3.23 28.58 -3.80
N ARG A 74 1.96 28.98 -3.69
CA ARG A 74 1.25 29.72 -4.74
C ARG A 74 1.22 31.19 -4.39
N TRP A 75 2.25 31.91 -4.85
CA TRP A 75 2.17 33.34 -5.08
C TRP A 75 1.70 33.56 -6.53
N TRP A 76 0.84 34.57 -6.71
CA TRP A 76 0.27 35.14 -7.94
C TRP A 76 -0.98 34.47 -8.54
N THR A 77 -2.12 35.16 -8.45
CA THR A 77 -2.72 35.89 -9.59
C THR A 77 -3.57 37.06 -9.05
N MET A 78 -3.22 38.26 -9.54
CA MET A 78 -3.89 39.60 -9.50
C MET A 78 -4.38 40.19 -8.19
#